data_AF-A0A0S7ELZ8-F1
#
_entry.id   AF-A0A0S7ELZ8-F1
#
_cell.length_a   1.000
_cell.length_b   1.000
_cell.length_c   1.000
_cell.angle_alpha   90.00
_cell.angle_beta   90.00
_cell.angle_gamma   90.00
#
_symmetry.space_group_name_H-M   'P 1'
#
loop_
_entity.id
_entity.type
_entity.pdbx_description
1 polymer ?
#
loop_
_entity_poly.entity_id
_entity_poly.type
_entity_poly.pdbx_seq_one_letter_code
_entity_poly.pdbx_strand_id
1 'polypeptide(L)'
;SNAESTAGTSSSQDTIILSGRSTTERCQSWPKQFPIPQFAYETEMYLERGNEDYKKNGTLLTTSKIKPDILEKLAETVYTYTAYPSGSQISDVAEALVNKYPCLKEPG
;
A
#
# COMPACT_ATOMS: atom_id res chain seq x y z
N SER A 1 1.94 -21.63 71.77
CA SER A 1 1.04 -20.81 70.94
C SER A 1 1.88 -20.13 69.88
N ASN A 2 1.66 -20.48 68.63
CA ASN A 2 2.50 -20.13 67.48
C ASN A 2 2.39 -18.65 67.10
N ALA A 3 3.49 -18.07 66.60
CA ALA A 3 3.46 -16.96 65.66
C ALA A 3 4.70 -17.02 64.76
N GLU A 4 4.69 -17.97 63.84
CA GLU A 4 5.47 -17.88 62.61
C GLU A 4 4.65 -17.04 61.62
N SER A 5 5.25 -15.99 61.06
CA SER A 5 4.67 -15.24 59.94
C SER A 5 5.82 -14.63 59.15
N THR A 6 6.47 -15.50 58.39
CA THR A 6 7.48 -15.12 57.41
C THR A 6 6.81 -14.33 56.29
N ALA A 7 7.28 -13.09 56.13
CA ALA A 7 6.95 -12.22 55.01
C ALA A 7 7.44 -12.85 53.70
N GLY A 8 6.59 -12.79 52.67
CA GLY A 8 6.91 -13.27 51.33
C GLY A 8 5.80 -12.99 50.33
N THR A 9 5.27 -11.77 50.34
CA THR A 9 4.25 -11.34 49.37
C THR A 9 4.88 -11.24 47.98
N SER A 10 4.46 -12.18 47.12
CA SER A 10 4.33 -12.09 45.66
C SER A 10 5.17 -11.02 44.95
N SER A 11 6.36 -11.38 44.48
CA SER A 11 7.01 -10.62 43.39
C SER A 11 6.38 -11.08 42.07
N SER A 12 5.25 -10.46 41.70
CA SER A 12 4.81 -10.48 40.32
C SER A 12 5.86 -9.71 39.53
N GLN A 13 6.61 -10.39 38.66
CA GLN A 13 7.43 -9.70 37.67
C GLN A 13 6.48 -9.02 36.70
N ASP A 14 6.21 -7.75 36.95
CA ASP A 14 5.53 -6.86 36.02
C ASP A 14 6.37 -6.83 34.74
N THR A 15 5.99 -7.69 33.79
CA THR A 15 6.51 -7.59 32.43
C THR A 15 5.91 -6.29 31.91
N ILE A 16 6.76 -5.28 31.70
CA ILE A 16 6.35 -4.05 31.02
C ILE A 16 5.91 -4.49 29.63
N ILE A 17 4.61 -4.66 29.43
CA ILE A 17 4.02 -4.71 28.09
C ILE A 17 4.35 -3.34 27.53
N LEU A 18 5.40 -3.28 26.70
CA LEU A 18 5.63 -2.13 25.84
C LEU A 18 4.39 -2.07 24.96
N SER A 19 3.37 -1.30 25.36
CA SER A 19 2.24 -0.91 24.53
C SER A 19 2.89 -0.44 23.24
N GLY A 20 2.80 -1.27 22.20
CA GLY A 20 3.68 -1.22 21.05
C GLY A 20 3.78 0.21 20.57
N ARG A 21 4.84 0.89 20.98
CA ARG A 21 5.10 2.26 20.55
C ARG A 21 5.39 2.05 19.09
N SER A 22 4.42 2.35 18.24
CA SER A 22 4.55 2.23 16.80
C SER A 22 5.80 3.00 16.43
N THR A 23 6.91 2.28 16.20
CA THR A 23 8.16 2.85 15.71
C THR A 23 8.01 3.34 14.27
N THR A 24 6.79 3.29 13.74
CA THR A 24 6.37 3.75 12.44
C THR A 24 5.32 4.85 12.57
N GLU A 25 5.65 6.00 13.16
CA GLU A 25 4.81 7.22 13.04
C GLU A 25 4.57 7.61 11.55
N ARG A 26 5.34 7.03 10.62
CA ARG A 26 5.29 7.30 9.18
C ARG A 26 4.50 6.30 8.34
N CYS A 27 4.11 5.14 8.85
CA CYS A 27 3.38 4.14 8.05
C CYS A 27 1.91 4.14 8.43
N GLN A 28 1.08 4.67 7.54
CA GLN A 28 -0.37 4.57 7.64
C GLN A 28 -0.81 3.11 7.51
N SER A 29 -1.96 2.77 8.09
CA SER A 29 -2.59 1.46 7.86
C SER A 29 -2.92 1.28 6.38
N TRP A 30 -2.71 0.06 5.85
CA TRP A 30 -3.04 -0.26 4.46
C TRP A 30 -4.53 0.02 4.16
N PRO A 31 -4.87 0.71 3.07
CA PRO A 31 -6.25 1.05 2.76
C PRO A 31 -7.02 -0.16 2.22
N LYS A 32 -8.35 -0.15 2.35
CA LYS A 32 -9.21 -1.18 1.73
C LYS A 32 -9.22 -1.12 0.19
N GLN A 33 -9.04 0.08 -0.35
CA GLN A 33 -8.89 0.34 -1.78
C GLN A 33 -7.69 1.26 -1.94
N PHE A 34 -6.70 0.82 -2.71
CA PHE A 34 -5.49 1.60 -2.91
C PHE A 34 -5.80 2.87 -3.71
N PRO A 35 -5.46 4.07 -3.20
CA PRO A 35 -5.71 5.31 -3.92
C PRO A 35 -4.68 5.49 -5.03
N ILE A 36 -5.14 5.66 -6.28
CA ILE A 36 -4.23 5.91 -7.40
C ILE A 36 -3.80 7.37 -7.40
N PRO A 37 -2.47 7.65 -7.32
CA PRO A 37 -1.96 9.01 -7.34
C PRO A 37 -2.24 9.69 -8.67
N GLN A 38 -2.05 11.01 -8.68
CA GLN A 38 -2.01 11.76 -9.93
C GLN A 38 -0.64 11.57 -10.59
N PHE A 39 -0.65 11.34 -11.89
CA PHE A 39 0.55 11.21 -12.70
C PHE A 39 0.96 12.54 -13.33
N ALA A 40 2.12 12.57 -13.99
CA ALA A 40 2.50 13.72 -14.80
C ALA A 40 1.41 14.02 -15.85
N TYR A 41 1.26 15.30 -16.20
CA TYR A 41 0.22 15.75 -17.14
C TYR A 41 0.24 14.97 -18.46
N GLU A 42 1.42 14.75 -19.04
CA GLU A 42 1.55 13.96 -20.27
C GLU A 42 1.09 12.51 -20.07
N THR A 43 1.48 11.89 -18.94
CA THR A 43 1.06 10.54 -18.59
C THR A 43 -0.45 10.43 -18.48
N GLU A 44 -1.12 11.35 -17.78
CA GLU A 44 -2.58 11.38 -17.68
C GLU A 44 -3.23 11.53 -19.07
N MET A 45 -2.71 12.41 -19.93
CA MET A 45 -3.21 12.58 -21.29
C MET A 45 -3.10 11.27 -22.11
N TYR A 46 -1.98 10.54 -22.00
CA TYR A 46 -1.82 9.24 -22.66
C TYR A 46 -2.78 8.19 -22.10
N LEU A 47 -2.99 8.17 -20.78
CA LEU A 47 -3.89 7.24 -20.10
C LEU A 47 -5.36 7.49 -20.49
N GLU A 48 -5.78 8.75 -20.55
CA GLU A 48 -7.10 9.16 -21.00
C GLU A 48 -7.35 8.72 -22.44
N ARG A 49 -6.41 9.05 -23.35
CA ARG A 49 -6.53 8.67 -24.76
C ARG A 49 -6.54 7.15 -24.94
N GLY A 50 -5.67 6.44 -24.21
CA GLY A 50 -5.64 4.98 -24.22
C GLY A 50 -6.95 4.36 -23.72
N ASN A 51 -7.56 4.94 -22.68
CA ASN A 51 -8.86 4.50 -22.17
C ASN A 51 -10.00 4.72 -23.16
N GLU A 52 -10.01 5.83 -23.90
CA GLU A 52 -10.97 6.08 -24.97
C GLU A 52 -10.84 5.05 -26.09
N ASP A 53 -9.61 4.78 -26.53
CA ASP A 53 -9.34 3.81 -27.57
C ASP A 53 -9.73 2.39 -27.11
N TYR A 54 -9.37 2.02 -25.88
CA TYR A 54 -9.80 0.75 -25.28
C TYR A 54 -11.33 0.61 -25.27
N LYS A 55 -12.09 1.65 -24.90
CA LYS A 55 -13.56 1.63 -24.93
C LYS A 55 -14.11 1.50 -26.36
N LYS A 56 -13.43 2.05 -27.35
CA LYS A 56 -13.87 2.07 -28.75
C LYS A 56 -13.61 0.75 -29.48
N ASN A 57 -12.46 0.14 -29.26
CA ASN A 57 -12.00 -0.99 -30.07
C ASN A 57 -11.21 -2.05 -29.27
N GLY A 58 -11.09 -1.92 -27.94
CA GLY A 58 -10.33 -2.84 -27.10
C GLY A 58 -8.81 -2.71 -27.23
N THR A 59 -8.30 -1.66 -27.88
CA THR A 59 -6.85 -1.46 -28.05
C THR A 59 -6.19 -1.17 -26.71
N LEU A 60 -5.09 -1.86 -26.45
CA LEU A 60 -4.24 -1.63 -25.28
C LEU A 60 -3.22 -0.52 -25.54
N LEU A 61 -2.90 0.23 -24.50
CA LEU A 61 -1.95 1.33 -24.59
C LEU A 61 -0.50 0.81 -24.51
N THR A 62 0.38 1.31 -25.40
CA THR A 62 1.82 1.06 -25.27
C THR A 62 2.41 1.91 -24.14
N THR A 63 2.75 1.27 -23.02
CA THR A 63 3.12 1.96 -21.78
C THR A 63 4.58 2.39 -21.67
N SER A 64 5.45 2.03 -22.63
CA SER A 64 6.91 2.20 -22.49
C SER A 64 7.38 3.61 -22.16
N LYS A 65 6.66 4.65 -22.62
CA LYS A 65 6.99 6.06 -22.36
C LYS A 65 6.52 6.56 -20.99
N ILE A 66 5.39 6.05 -20.50
CA ILE A 66 4.71 6.54 -19.29
C ILE A 66 4.95 5.64 -18.07
N LYS A 67 5.43 4.41 -18.30
CA LYS A 67 5.71 3.42 -17.26
C LYS A 67 6.64 3.94 -16.14
N PRO A 68 7.73 4.68 -16.42
CA PRO A 68 8.60 5.20 -15.35
C PRO A 68 7.84 6.10 -14.37
N ASP A 69 7.09 7.07 -14.89
CA ASP A 69 6.30 8.02 -14.09
C ASP A 69 5.20 7.33 -13.28
N ILE A 70 4.49 6.37 -13.90
CA ILE A 70 3.49 5.56 -13.19
C ILE A 70 4.12 4.81 -12.02
N LEU A 71 5.23 4.11 -12.26
CA LEU A 71 5.88 3.30 -11.23
C LEU A 71 6.47 4.17 -10.10
N GLU A 72 7.06 5.32 -10.44
CA GLU A 72 7.60 6.27 -9.47
C GLU A 72 6.49 6.78 -8.53
N LYS A 73 5.37 7.27 -9.09
CA LYS A 73 4.27 7.80 -8.29
C LYS A 73 3.58 6.74 -7.44
N LEU A 74 3.46 5.52 -7.95
CA LEU A 74 2.94 4.39 -7.16
C LEU A 74 3.90 4.02 -6.04
N ALA A 75 5.21 3.98 -6.29
CA ALA A 75 6.20 3.68 -5.26
C ALA A 75 6.20 4.74 -4.15
N GLU A 76 6.16 6.03 -4.50
CA GLU A 76 6.02 7.14 -3.53
C GLU A 76 4.79 6.94 -2.64
N THR A 77 3.65 6.62 -3.26
CA THR A 77 2.37 6.44 -2.55
C THR A 77 2.40 5.20 -1.65
N VAL A 78 2.87 4.05 -2.15
CA VAL A 78 3.02 2.81 -1.37
C VAL A 78 3.94 3.02 -0.18
N TYR A 79 5.02 3.77 -0.35
CA TYR A 79 6.00 4.04 0.71
C TYR A 79 5.40 4.80 1.91
N THR A 80 4.31 5.57 1.70
CA THR A 80 3.57 6.21 2.81
C THR A 80 2.84 5.21 3.72
N TYR A 81 2.60 3.99 3.22
CA TYR A 81 1.97 2.89 3.97
C TYR A 81 3.00 1.86 4.43
N THR A 82 3.93 1.46 3.56
CA THR A 82 4.97 0.48 3.88
C THR A 82 6.18 0.64 2.96
N ALA A 83 7.38 0.57 3.54
CA ALA A 83 8.63 0.52 2.77
C ALA A 83 8.84 -0.81 2.04
N TYR A 84 8.17 -1.87 2.50
CA TYR A 84 8.32 -3.24 1.99
C TYR A 84 6.93 -3.83 1.78
N PRO A 85 6.28 -3.53 0.63
CA PRO A 85 4.97 -4.09 0.32
C PRO A 85 5.07 -5.61 0.09
N SER A 86 4.09 -6.33 0.61
CA SER A 86 3.89 -7.76 0.33
C SER A 86 3.32 -7.98 -1.08
N GLY A 87 3.37 -9.22 -1.57
CA GLY A 87 2.80 -9.57 -2.88
C GLY A 87 1.30 -9.26 -3.01
N SER A 88 0.52 -9.41 -1.93
CA SER A 88 -0.91 -9.04 -1.94
C SER A 88 -1.10 -7.53 -2.05
N GLN A 89 -0.30 -6.73 -1.34
CA GLN A 89 -0.35 -5.27 -1.44
C GLN A 89 0.04 -4.77 -2.83
N ILE A 90 1.02 -5.41 -3.47
CA ILE A 90 1.37 -5.12 -4.87
C ILE A 90 0.20 -5.47 -5.80
N SER A 91 -0.52 -6.57 -5.52
CA SER A 91 -1.70 -6.98 -6.29
C SER A 91 -2.84 -5.96 -6.15
N ASP A 92 -3.11 -5.47 -4.94
CA ASP A 92 -4.11 -4.43 -4.68
C ASP A 92 -3.81 -3.14 -5.48
N VAL A 93 -2.54 -2.74 -5.54
CA VAL A 93 -2.08 -1.57 -6.32
C VAL A 93 -2.33 -1.80 -7.82
N ALA A 94 -1.96 -2.97 -8.34
CA ALA A 94 -2.17 -3.32 -9.73
C ALA A 94 -3.66 -3.36 -10.10
N GLU A 95 -4.49 -3.95 -9.24
CA GLU A 95 -5.94 -4.00 -9.42
C GLU A 95 -6.54 -2.60 -9.44
N ALA A 96 -6.20 -1.75 -8.46
CA ALA A 96 -6.66 -0.37 -8.42
C ALA A 96 -6.24 0.42 -9.67
N LEU A 97 -5.02 0.19 -10.17
CA LEU A 97 -4.49 0.86 -11.35
C LEU A 97 -5.27 0.47 -12.61
N VAL A 98 -5.51 -0.82 -12.83
CA VAL A 98 -6.27 -1.32 -14.00
C VAL A 98 -7.75 -0.95 -13.90
N ASN A 99 -8.33 -0.92 -12.69
CA ASN A 99 -9.70 -0.47 -12.49
C ASN A 99 -9.89 1.00 -12.88
N LYS A 100 -8.92 1.87 -12.57
CA LYS A 100 -8.94 3.28 -12.99
C LYS A 100 -8.59 3.45 -14.47
N TYR A 101 -7.64 2.68 -14.99
CA TYR A 101 -7.16 2.74 -16.37
C TYR A 101 -7.21 1.37 -17.06
N PRO A 102 -8.39 0.93 -17.54
CA PRO A 102 -8.55 -0.37 -18.20
C PRO A 102 -7.64 -0.58 -19.43
N CYS A 103 -7.17 0.50 -20.06
CA CYS A 103 -6.21 0.45 -21.17
C CYS A 103 -4.85 -0.15 -20.81
N LEU A 104 -4.53 -0.30 -19.52
CA LEU A 104 -3.31 -0.90 -18.99
C LEU A 104 -3.42 -2.41 -18.73
N LYS A 105 -4.59 -3.01 -18.98
CA LYS A 105 -4.81 -4.45 -18.75
C LYS A 105 -3.86 -5.29 -19.61
N GLU A 106 -3.34 -6.40 -19.06
CA GLU A 106 -2.52 -7.33 -19.85
C GLU A 106 -3.37 -7.98 -20.97
N PRO A 107 -2.83 -8.10 -22.20
CA PRO A 107 -3.46 -8.94 -23.23
C PRO A 107 -3.35 -10.39 -22.78
N GLY A 108 -4.51 -11.03 -22.59
CA GLY A 108 -4.60 -12.45 -22.21
C GLY A 108 -4.20 -13.41 -23.30
#